data_AF-A0A7X7KE68-F1
#
_entry.id   AF-A0A7X7KE68-F1
#
_cell.length_a   1.000
_cell.length_b   1.000
_cell.length_c   1.000
_cell.angle_alpha   90.00
_cell.angle_beta   90.00
_cell.angle_gamma   90.00
#
_symmetry.space_group_name_H-M   'P 1'
#
loop_
_entity.id
_entity.type
_entity.pdbx_description
1 polymer ?
#
loop_
_entity_poly.entity_id
_entity_poly.type
_entity_poly.pdbx_seq_one_letter_code
_entity_poly.pdbx_strand_id
1 'polypeptide(L)'
;SRSEVLHELGVRTGVADLRSLSAVLIQADRFGSSIAQALRTQSDSMRIRRRQLAEEKAAKTAVKLIFPLVLFIFPGIFVVLVGPAAITIIRQMFPMLGG
;
A
#
# COMPACT_ATOMS: atom_id res chain seq x y z
N SER A 1 4.46 -38.91 7.20
CA SER A 1 5.94 -38.69 7.26
C SER A 1 6.27 -37.39 8.02
N ARG A 2 7.54 -37.09 8.37
CA ARG A 2 7.91 -35.81 9.04
C ARG A 2 7.46 -34.58 8.24
N SER A 3 7.63 -34.63 6.92
CA SER A 3 7.20 -33.58 5.99
C SER A 3 5.69 -33.35 6.03
N GLU A 4 4.92 -34.42 6.12
CA GLU A 4 3.45 -34.37 6.20
C GLU A 4 2.96 -33.73 7.50
N VAL A 5 3.60 -34.04 8.64
CA VAL A 5 3.29 -33.40 9.93
C VAL A 5 3.59 -31.90 9.89
N LEU A 6 4.69 -31.49 9.25
CA LEU A 6 5.03 -30.08 9.08
C LEU A 6 4.02 -29.37 8.16
N HIS A 7 3.62 -30.02 7.07
CA HIS A 7 2.59 -29.49 6.18
C HIS A 7 1.26 -29.30 6.92
N GLU A 8 0.79 -30.33 7.63
CA GLU A 8 -0.42 -30.26 8.45
C GLU A 8 -0.34 -29.18 9.54
N LEU A 9 0.84 -28.95 10.13
CA LEU A 9 1.10 -27.84 11.05
C LEU A 9 0.88 -26.46 10.40
N GLY A 10 1.32 -26.28 9.16
CA GLY A 10 1.07 -25.05 8.40
C GLY A 10 -0.41 -24.88 8.01
N VAL A 11 -1.11 -25.98 7.73
CA VAL A 11 -2.53 -25.96 7.34
C VAL A 11 -3.44 -25.65 8.53
N ARG A 12 -3.31 -26.39 9.63
CA ARG A 12 -4.21 -26.29 10.79
C ARG A 12 -4.13 -24.98 11.56
N THR A 13 -2.99 -24.29 11.50
CA THR A 13 -2.78 -23.03 12.22
C THR A 13 -3.44 -21.84 11.53
N GLY A 14 -3.73 -21.93 10.23
CA GLY A 14 -4.32 -20.82 9.45
C GLY A 14 -3.42 -19.60 9.28
N VAL A 15 -2.21 -19.60 9.85
CA VAL A 15 -1.25 -18.48 9.76
C VAL A 15 -0.38 -18.66 8.53
N ALA A 16 -0.49 -17.73 7.57
CA ALA A 16 0.28 -17.79 6.32
C ALA A 16 1.80 -17.88 6.54
N ASP A 17 2.32 -17.17 7.55
CA ASP A 17 3.75 -17.22 7.89
C ASP A 17 4.18 -18.60 8.41
N LEU A 18 3.32 -19.32 9.16
CA LEU A 18 3.60 -20.68 9.62
C LEU A 18 3.53 -21.69 8.47
N ARG A 19 2.62 -21.48 7.53
CA ARG A 19 2.59 -22.27 6.30
C ARG A 19 3.87 -22.10 5.49
N SER A 20 4.33 -20.86 5.29
CA SER A 20 5.62 -20.56 4.65
C SER A 20 6.78 -21.24 5.37
N LEU A 21 6.83 -21.11 6.71
CA LEU A 21 7.87 -21.73 7.52
C LEU A 21 7.87 -23.26 7.37
N SER A 22 6.70 -23.90 7.41
CA SER A 22 6.60 -25.35 7.24
C SER A 22 7.16 -25.83 5.90
N ALA A 23 6.89 -25.10 4.81
CA ALA A 23 7.44 -25.39 3.49
C ALA A 23 8.97 -25.25 3.45
N VAL A 24 9.51 -24.19 4.08
CA VAL A 24 10.96 -23.97 4.19
C VAL A 24 11.63 -25.09 5.00
N LEU A 25 11.01 -25.54 6.10
CA LEU A 25 11.52 -26.65 6.91
C LEU A 25 11.52 -27.98 6.16
N ILE A 26 10.47 -28.27 5.37
CA ILE A 26 10.42 -29.46 4.51
C ILE A 26 11.54 -29.44 3.46
N GLN A 27 11.82 -28.27 2.87
CA GLN A 27 12.94 -28.11 1.94
C GLN A 27 14.29 -28.30 2.63
N ALA A 28 14.48 -27.74 3.83
CA ALA A 28 15.70 -27.91 4.60
C ALA A 28 15.97 -29.38 4.96
N ASP A 29 14.93 -30.11 5.40
CA ASP A 29 15.01 -31.55 5.73
C ASP A 29 15.34 -32.39 4.48
N ARG A 30 14.76 -32.06 3.31
CA ARG A 30 14.95 -32.82 2.06
C ARG A 30 16.30 -32.60 1.39
N PHE A 31 16.83 -31.37 1.45
CA PHE A 31 18.10 -31.00 0.80
C PHE A 31 19.28 -30.93 1.77
N GLY A 32 19.07 -31.28 3.05
CA GLY A 32 20.10 -31.20 4.10
C GLY A 32 20.57 -29.77 4.37
N SER A 33 19.75 -28.75 4.05
CA SER A 33 20.09 -27.36 4.28
C SER A 33 19.92 -27.00 5.76
N SER A 34 20.67 -25.99 6.23
CA SER A 34 20.66 -25.61 7.64
C SER A 34 19.28 -25.10 8.07
N ILE A 35 18.59 -25.88 8.93
CA ILE A 35 17.32 -25.49 9.56
C ILE A 35 17.48 -24.18 10.35
N ALA A 36 18.61 -24.00 11.02
CA ALA A 36 18.91 -22.78 11.77
C ALA A 36 18.97 -21.56 10.86
N GLN A 37 19.59 -21.68 9.68
CA GLN A 37 19.63 -20.62 8.68
C GLN A 37 18.23 -20.34 8.12
N ALA A 38 17.47 -21.39 7.78
CA ALA A 38 16.09 -21.27 7.30
C ALA A 38 15.19 -20.49 8.27
N LEU A 39 15.24 -20.83 9.57
CA LEU A 39 14.51 -20.12 10.62
C LEU A 39 14.93 -18.66 10.75
N ARG A 40 16.23 -18.38 10.66
CA ARG A 40 16.77 -17.03 10.75
C ARG A 40 16.30 -16.16 9.59
N THR A 41 16.42 -16.65 8.36
CA THR A 41 15.92 -15.99 7.16
C THR A 41 14.41 -15.77 7.21
N GLN A 42 13.62 -16.76 7.65
CA GLN A 42 12.18 -16.61 7.78
C GLN A 42 11.82 -15.55 8.84
N SER A 43 12.53 -15.51 9.96
CA SER A 43 12.33 -14.51 11.02
C SER A 43 12.63 -13.09 10.54
N ASP A 44 13.71 -12.90 9.79
CA ASP A 44 14.06 -11.60 9.21
C ASP A 44 13.05 -11.18 8.13
N SER A 45 12.60 -12.12 7.29
CA SER A 45 11.51 -11.88 6.33
C SER A 45 10.22 -11.43 7.03
N MET A 46 9.85 -12.05 8.16
CA MET A 46 8.68 -11.64 8.95
C MET A 46 8.83 -10.21 9.51
N ARG A 47 10.01 -9.82 9.97
CA ARG A 47 10.30 -8.45 10.43
C ARG A 47 10.18 -7.45 9.29
N ILE A 48 10.75 -7.76 8.13
CA ILE A 48 10.67 -6.91 6.93
C ILE A 48 9.21 -6.76 6.50
N ARG A 49 8.45 -7.85 6.43
CA ARG A 49 7.03 -7.84 6.06
C ARG A 49 6.20 -6.96 7.00
N ARG A 50 6.42 -7.05 8.31
CA ARG A 50 5.75 -6.19 9.29
C ARG A 50 6.04 -4.71 9.05
N ARG A 51 7.30 -4.37 8.74
CA ARG A 51 7.70 -3.01 8.39
C ARG A 51 7.04 -2.54 7.09
N GLN A 52 7.05 -3.36 6.05
CA GLN A 52 6.40 -3.04 4.77
C GLN A 52 4.90 -2.78 4.92
N LEU A 53 4.19 -3.58 5.73
CA LEU A 53 2.77 -3.35 5.99
C LEU A 53 2.51 -2.01 6.71
N ALA A 54 3.43 -1.60 7.59
CA ALA A 54 3.36 -0.30 8.24
C ALA A 54 3.64 0.84 7.25
N GLU A 55 4.68 0.70 6.43
CA GLU A 55 5.04 1.66 5.37
C GLU A 55 3.93 1.79 4.32
N GLU A 56 3.30 0.69 3.92
CA GLU A 56 2.17 0.67 3.00
C GLU A 56 0.96 1.44 3.57
N LYS A 57 0.65 1.23 4.87
CA LYS A 57 -0.40 1.99 5.55
C LYS A 57 -0.08 3.47 5.61
N ALA A 58 1.18 3.83 5.90
CA ALA A 58 1.63 5.22 5.93
C ALA A 58 1.54 5.89 4.55
N ALA A 59 1.97 5.20 3.49
CA ALA A 59 1.91 5.68 2.12
C ALA A 59 0.46 5.90 1.66
N LYS A 60 -0.46 5.00 2.02
CA LYS A 60 -1.90 5.15 1.73
C LYS A 60 -2.51 6.38 2.41
N THR A 61 -2.01 6.80 3.57
CA THR A 61 -2.49 8.02 4.24
C THR A 61 -2.26 9.27 3.40
N ALA A 62 -1.08 9.41 2.77
CA ALA A 62 -0.77 10.56 1.92
C ALA A 62 -1.75 10.69 0.75
N VAL A 63 -2.09 9.57 0.10
CA VAL A 63 -3.06 9.56 -1.00
C VAL A 63 -4.47 9.95 -0.52
N LYS A 64 -4.88 9.49 0.66
CA LYS A 64 -6.17 9.87 1.26
C LYS A 64 -6.26 11.37 1.57
N LEU A 65 -5.15 12.04 1.86
CA LEU A 65 -5.10 13.49 2.10
C LEU A 65 -5.20 14.31 0.81
N ILE A 66 -4.88 13.74 -0.36
CA ILE A 66 -5.04 14.43 -1.66
C ILE A 66 -6.53 14.69 -1.95
N PHE A 67 -7.42 13.76 -1.60
CA PHE A 67 -8.85 13.93 -1.85
C PHE A 67 -9.45 15.22 -1.25
N PRO A 68 -9.35 15.48 0.07
CA PRO A 68 -9.85 16.74 0.64
C PRO A 68 -9.09 17.96 0.13
N LEU A 69 -7.79 17.84 -0.15
CA LEU A 69 -7.01 18.94 -0.71
C LEU A 69 -7.56 19.36 -2.08
N VAL A 70 -7.81 18.42 -2.98
CA VAL A 70 -8.40 18.71 -4.30
C VAL A 70 -9.86 19.13 -4.19
N LEU A 71 -10.63 18.61 -3.24
CA LEU A 71 -12.05 18.99 -3.14
C LEU A 71 -12.24 20.39 -2.55
N PHE A 72 -11.39 20.83 -1.60
CA PHE A 72 -11.61 22.07 -0.87
C PHE A 72 -10.62 23.19 -1.22
N ILE A 73 -9.34 22.87 -1.45
CA ILE A 73 -8.32 23.89 -1.75
C ILE A 73 -8.34 24.25 -3.24
N PHE A 74 -8.45 23.25 -4.14
CA PHE A 74 -8.41 23.51 -5.58
C PHE A 74 -9.54 24.43 -6.07
N PRO A 75 -10.83 24.28 -5.66
CA PRO A 75 -11.87 25.23 -6.06
C PRO A 75 -11.60 26.64 -5.55
N GLY A 76 -11.06 26.78 -4.34
CA GLY A 76 -10.66 28.08 -3.80
C GLY A 76 -9.61 28.76 -4.67
N ILE A 77 -8.55 28.03 -5.02
CA ILE A 77 -7.50 28.53 -5.94
C ILE A 77 -8.09 28.86 -7.31
N PHE A 78 -8.97 28.01 -7.84
CA PHE A 78 -9.62 28.22 -9.14
C PHE A 78 -10.44 29.52 -9.16
N VAL A 79 -11.24 29.78 -8.12
CA VAL A 79 -12.02 31.01 -8.00
C VAL A 79 -11.12 32.24 -7.93
N VAL A 80 -10.02 32.19 -7.17
CA VAL A 80 -9.09 33.32 -7.06
C VAL A 80 -8.37 33.59 -8.38
N LEU A 81 -7.95 32.54 -9.10
CA LEU A 81 -7.15 32.68 -10.31
C LEU A 81 -8.01 33.01 -11.54
N VAL A 82 -9.14 32.31 -11.72
CA VAL A 82 -10.00 32.41 -12.91
C VAL A 82 -11.17 33.37 -12.71
N GLY A 83 -11.66 33.52 -11.47
CA GLY A 83 -12.84 34.35 -11.16
C GLY A 83 -12.77 35.78 -11.69
N PRO A 84 -11.68 36.55 -11.44
CA PRO A 84 -11.56 37.92 -11.93
C PRO A 84 -11.54 38.00 -13.47
N ALA A 85 -10.86 37.07 -14.13
CA ALA A 85 -10.79 36.99 -15.58
C ALA A 85 -12.17 36.69 -16.18
N ALA A 86 -12.89 35.72 -15.61
CA ALA A 86 -14.26 35.40 -16.01
C ALA A 86 -15.21 36.59 -15.83
N ILE A 87 -15.15 37.30 -14.70
CA ILE A 87 -15.96 38.52 -14.46
C ILE A 87 -15.63 39.61 -15.48
N THR A 88 -14.35 39.79 -15.80
CA THR A 88 -13.89 40.80 -16.77
C THR A 88 -14.40 40.48 -18.17
N ILE A 89 -14.30 39.23 -18.61
CA ILE A 89 -14.81 38.77 -19.91
C ILE A 89 -16.33 39.00 -19.99
N ILE A 90 -17.09 38.58 -18.96
CA ILE A 90 -18.54 38.74 -18.94
C ILE A 90 -18.94 40.22 -18.97
N ARG A 91 -18.25 41.09 -18.22
CA ARG A 91 -18.60 42.52 -18.14
C ARG A 91 -18.14 43.35 -19.32
N GLN A 92 -17.00 43.03 -19.93
CA GLN A 92 -16.38 43.88 -20.95
C GLN A 92 -16.56 43.33 -22.36
N MET A 93 -16.49 42.01 -22.56
CA MET A 93 -16.56 41.41 -23.89
C MET A 93 -17.98 41.02 -24.29
N PHE A 94 -18.81 40.54 -23.35
CA PHE A 94 -20.17 40.11 -23.66
C PHE A 94 -21.10 41.24 -24.17
N PRO A 95 -21.07 42.47 -23.61
CA PRO A 95 -21.85 43.59 -24.13
C PRO A 95 -21.35 44.09 -25.49
N MET A 96 -20.08 43.83 -25.83
CA MET A 96 -19.46 44.24 -27.08
C MET A 96 -19.82 43.34 -28.27
N LEU A 97 -20.35 42.13 -28.00
CA LEU A 97 -20.81 41.16 -29.00
C LEU A 97 -22.33 41.20 -29.23
N GLY A 98 -23.08 41.85 -28.33
CA GLY A 98 -24.54 41.96 -28.38
C GLY A 98 -25.07 43.31 -28.88
N GLY A 99 -24.18 44.20 -29.32
CA GLY A 99 -24.50 45.51 -29.92
C GLY A 99 -24.07 45.58 -31.38
#